data_AF-A0A091K747-F1
#
_entry.id   AF-A0A091K747-F1
#
_cell.length_a   1.000
_cell.length_b   1.000
_cell.length_c   1.000
_cell.angle_alpha   90.00
_cell.angle_beta   90.00
_cell.angle_gamma   90.00
#
_symmetry.space_group_name_H-M   'P 1'
#
loop_
_entity.id
_entity.type
_entity.pdbx_description
1 polymer ?
#
loop_
_entity_poly.entity_id
_entity_poly.type
_entity_poly.pdbx_seq_one_letter_code
_entity_poly.pdbx_strand_id
1 'polypeptide(L)'
;VELLGKAYPQDDYSNVTEKILSKVGKNLHNKKHHPLWLIKEQVKDHFYKQYIGRRGTPLFSVYDGLSPVVTVQQNFDSLLIPQNHASRRKEDNYYLNRDHMLRAHTSAHQWDLIHSGLDAFLAVGDVYRRDTIDNTHYPVFHQMEGVRLFSCHELFSNIKDGEGLQLFEQGHRTAHKQECHTMEAVRLVEFDLKQVLTKLMTHIFGDGLQVRWVDCYFPFTHPSFEMEINFQGEWMEVLGCGVMEQQLVNS
;
A
#
# COMPACT_ATOMS: atom_id res chain seq x y z
N VAL A 1 3.14 -0.61 -28.59
CA VAL A 1 4.19 -1.09 -27.66
C VAL A 1 3.97 -2.56 -27.40
N GLU A 2 4.99 -3.40 -27.58
CA GLU A 2 4.94 -4.81 -27.15
C GLU A 2 5.68 -4.96 -25.82
N LEU A 3 5.03 -5.57 -24.83
CA LEU A 3 5.59 -5.73 -23.50
C LEU A 3 5.05 -7.02 -22.87
N LEU A 4 5.95 -7.87 -22.35
CA LEU A 4 5.61 -9.15 -21.70
C LEU A 4 4.68 -10.04 -22.55
N GLY A 5 4.89 -10.09 -23.87
CA GLY A 5 4.12 -10.92 -24.80
C GLY A 5 2.73 -10.37 -25.16
N LYS A 6 2.40 -9.13 -24.76
CA LYS A 6 1.15 -8.45 -25.11
C LYS A 6 1.42 -7.20 -25.94
N ALA A 7 0.53 -6.91 -26.88
CA ALA A 7 0.57 -5.69 -27.69
C ALA A 7 -0.40 -4.64 -27.13
N TYR A 8 0.11 -3.43 -26.93
CA TYR A 8 -0.61 -2.25 -26.48
C TYR A 8 -0.57 -1.19 -27.60
N PRO A 9 -1.67 -0.98 -28.33
CA PRO A 9 -1.75 0.06 -29.35
C PRO A 9 -1.48 1.43 -28.72
N GLN A 10 -0.65 2.24 -29.37
CA GLN A 10 -0.39 3.60 -28.91
C GLN A 10 -1.51 4.55 -29.32
N ASP A 11 -1.69 5.59 -28.52
CA ASP A 11 -2.67 6.65 -28.69
C ASP A 11 -2.12 7.98 -28.15
N ASP A 12 -2.98 8.99 -28.06
CA ASP A 12 -2.62 10.33 -27.58
C ASP A 12 -2.29 10.40 -26.08
N TYR A 13 -2.52 9.34 -25.30
CA TYR A 13 -2.10 9.26 -23.90
C TYR A 13 -0.74 8.57 -23.71
N SER A 14 -0.31 7.80 -24.70
CA SER A 14 0.94 7.05 -24.66
C SER A 14 2.15 7.95 -24.42
N ASN A 15 3.01 7.60 -23.46
CA ASN A 15 4.21 8.38 -23.12
C ASN A 15 5.39 7.54 -22.58
N VAL A 16 5.27 6.21 -22.55
CA VAL A 16 6.38 5.32 -22.20
C VAL A 16 7.55 5.48 -23.16
N THR A 17 8.77 5.34 -22.63
CA THR A 17 10.01 5.40 -23.41
C THR A 17 10.71 4.05 -23.40
N GLU A 18 11.52 3.74 -24.43
CA GLU A 18 12.31 2.50 -24.48
C GLU A 18 13.21 2.33 -23.25
N LYS A 19 13.79 3.42 -22.74
CA LYS A 19 14.61 3.42 -21.53
C LYS A 19 13.83 2.91 -20.32
N ILE A 20 12.56 3.32 -20.17
CA ILE A 20 11.70 2.88 -19.07
C ILE A 20 11.25 1.44 -19.27
N LEU A 21 10.84 1.08 -20.50
CA LEU A 21 10.47 -0.29 -20.84
C LEU A 21 11.63 -1.28 -20.58
N SER A 22 12.88 -0.86 -20.80
CA SER A 22 14.07 -1.69 -20.51
C SER A 22 14.28 -2.03 -19.03
N LYS A 23 13.57 -1.34 -18.11
CA LYS A 23 13.60 -1.59 -16.66
C LYS A 23 12.55 -2.60 -16.21
N VAL A 24 11.50 -2.81 -17.00
CA VAL A 24 10.45 -3.79 -16.70
C VAL A 24 11.07 -5.19 -16.63
N GLY A 25 10.73 -5.93 -15.58
CA GLY A 25 11.21 -7.30 -15.36
C GLY A 25 12.62 -7.38 -14.75
N LYS A 26 13.29 -6.27 -14.43
CA LYS A 26 14.56 -6.30 -13.66
C LYS A 26 14.37 -6.84 -12.24
N ASN A 27 13.18 -6.60 -11.66
CA ASN A 27 12.70 -7.17 -10.40
C ASN A 27 13.77 -7.23 -9.30
N LEU A 28 14.37 -6.07 -8.99
CA LEU A 28 15.50 -6.02 -8.05
C LEU A 28 15.11 -6.46 -6.65
N HIS A 29 13.83 -6.28 -6.27
CA HIS A 29 13.22 -6.84 -5.05
C HIS A 29 13.23 -8.38 -5.00
N ASN A 30 13.45 -9.06 -6.13
CA ASN A 30 13.56 -10.52 -6.23
C ASN A 30 14.99 -11.00 -6.54
N LYS A 31 15.95 -10.08 -6.70
CA LYS A 31 17.35 -10.44 -6.92
C LYS A 31 18.01 -10.73 -5.57
N LYS A 32 18.31 -12.01 -5.32
CA LYS A 32 18.98 -12.45 -4.08
C LYS A 32 20.21 -11.60 -3.77
N HIS A 33 20.36 -11.21 -2.50
CA HIS A 33 21.42 -10.33 -1.97
C HIS A 33 21.38 -8.87 -2.43
N HIS A 34 20.40 -8.45 -3.25
CA HIS A 34 20.17 -7.03 -3.50
C HIS A 34 19.62 -6.34 -2.23
N PRO A 35 19.97 -5.08 -1.92
CA PRO A 35 19.46 -4.38 -0.74
C PRO A 35 17.92 -4.37 -0.64
N LEU A 36 17.23 -4.14 -1.76
CA LEU A 36 15.76 -4.19 -1.80
C LEU A 36 15.20 -5.58 -1.50
N TRP A 37 15.90 -6.64 -1.95
CA TRP A 37 15.53 -8.00 -1.60
C TRP A 37 15.76 -8.28 -0.11
N LEU A 38 16.85 -7.77 0.49
CA LEU A 38 17.11 -7.91 1.92
C LEU A 38 16.02 -7.26 2.76
N ILE A 39 15.63 -6.03 2.46
CA ILE A 39 14.53 -5.33 3.14
C ILE A 39 13.23 -6.12 2.98
N LYS A 40 12.91 -6.58 1.77
CA LYS A 40 11.74 -7.43 1.52
C LYS A 40 11.72 -8.66 2.42
N GLU A 41 12.83 -9.39 2.50
CA GLU A 41 12.91 -10.60 3.33
C GLU A 41 12.82 -10.28 4.83
N GLN A 42 13.39 -9.17 5.31
CA GLN A 42 13.23 -8.73 6.69
C GLN A 42 11.78 -8.40 7.04
N VAL A 43 11.06 -7.70 6.14
CA VAL A 43 9.64 -7.38 6.34
C VAL A 43 8.80 -8.66 6.33
N LYS A 44 9.04 -9.58 5.37
CA LYS A 44 8.38 -10.90 5.36
C LYS A 44 8.62 -11.64 6.67
N ASP A 45 9.87 -11.73 7.10
CA ASP A 45 10.24 -12.39 8.36
C ASP A 45 9.54 -11.78 9.57
N HIS A 46 9.38 -10.46 9.62
CA HIS A 46 8.61 -9.78 10.66
C HIS A 46 7.16 -10.27 10.70
N PHE A 47 6.45 -10.25 9.56
CA PHE A 47 5.06 -10.71 9.51
C PHE A 47 4.91 -12.22 9.78
N TYR A 48 5.88 -13.05 9.36
CA TYR A 48 5.84 -14.49 9.62
C TYR A 48 6.16 -14.86 11.07
N LYS A 49 7.10 -14.16 11.73
CA LYS A 49 7.65 -14.58 13.03
C LYS A 49 7.17 -13.73 14.20
N GLN A 50 6.85 -12.46 13.97
CA GLN A 50 6.65 -11.46 15.04
C GLN A 50 5.22 -10.89 15.06
N TYR A 51 4.49 -10.95 13.96
CA TYR A 51 3.08 -10.55 13.96
C TYR A 51 2.26 -11.61 14.73
N ILE A 52 1.58 -11.18 15.79
CA ILE A 52 0.73 -12.05 16.60
C ILE A 52 -0.67 -11.48 16.56
N GLY A 53 -1.53 -12.10 15.74
CA GLY A 53 -2.97 -11.81 15.76
C GLY A 53 -3.64 -12.43 16.98
N ARG A 54 -4.82 -11.93 17.33
CA ARG A 54 -5.51 -12.33 18.58
C ARG A 54 -6.02 -13.77 18.59
N ARG A 55 -6.23 -14.35 17.40
CA ARG A 55 -6.63 -15.77 17.20
C ARG A 55 -5.51 -16.63 16.59
N GLY A 56 -4.29 -16.11 16.54
CA GLY A 56 -3.15 -16.67 15.82
C GLY A 56 -2.57 -15.67 14.82
N THR A 57 -1.39 -15.97 14.28
CA THR A 57 -0.76 -15.15 13.23
C THR A 57 -1.48 -15.41 11.91
N PRO A 58 -2.21 -14.43 11.32
CA PRO A 58 -2.74 -14.60 9.98
C PRO A 58 -1.57 -14.77 9.01
N LEU A 59 -1.75 -15.70 8.07
CA LEU A 59 -0.76 -15.97 7.05
C LEU A 59 -0.79 -14.84 6.02
N PHE A 60 0.20 -13.96 6.07
CA PHE A 60 0.40 -12.97 5.00
C PHE A 60 0.89 -13.67 3.75
N SER A 61 0.02 -13.81 2.76
CA SER A 61 0.39 -14.31 1.44
C SER A 61 1.23 -13.26 0.72
N VAL A 62 2.33 -13.65 0.07
CA VAL A 62 3.29 -12.71 -0.53
C VAL A 62 3.18 -12.76 -2.05
N TYR A 63 2.95 -11.60 -2.66
CA TYR A 63 2.84 -11.40 -4.10
C TYR A 63 3.95 -10.47 -4.60
N ASP A 64 5.07 -11.05 -5.03
CA ASP A 64 6.24 -10.29 -5.51
C ASP A 64 6.52 -10.49 -7.02
N GLY A 65 5.64 -11.18 -7.72
CA GLY A 65 5.73 -11.50 -9.16
C GLY A 65 4.66 -10.85 -10.04
N LEU A 66 3.88 -9.91 -9.51
CA LEU A 66 2.79 -9.26 -10.27
C LEU A 66 3.33 -8.37 -11.39
N SER A 67 2.75 -8.48 -12.58
CA SER A 67 3.05 -7.60 -13.72
C SER A 67 2.90 -6.13 -13.32
N PRO A 68 3.87 -5.25 -13.65
CA PRO A 68 3.73 -3.82 -13.42
C PRO A 68 2.75 -3.15 -14.38
N VAL A 69 2.33 -3.83 -15.45
CA VAL A 69 1.28 -3.35 -16.34
C VAL A 69 -0.08 -3.57 -15.69
N VAL A 70 -0.80 -2.48 -15.45
CA VAL A 70 -2.14 -2.44 -14.85
C VAL A 70 -3.08 -1.59 -15.70
N THR A 71 -4.38 -1.78 -15.52
CA THR A 71 -5.37 -0.86 -16.09
C THR A 71 -5.41 0.45 -15.31
N VAL A 72 -5.90 1.52 -15.94
CA VAL A 72 -6.17 2.80 -15.26
C VAL A 72 -7.16 2.61 -14.11
N GLN A 73 -8.12 1.69 -14.27
CA GLN A 73 -9.06 1.32 -13.22
C GLN A 73 -8.36 0.75 -12.00
N GLN A 74 -7.46 -0.23 -12.18
CA GLN A 74 -6.69 -0.83 -11.08
C GLN A 74 -5.81 0.20 -10.36
N ASN A 75 -5.14 1.08 -11.10
CA ASN A 75 -4.24 2.06 -10.49
C ASN A 75 -4.98 3.20 -9.78
N PHE A 76 -6.22 3.52 -10.19
CA PHE A 76 -6.90 4.71 -9.67
C PHE A 76 -8.35 4.49 -9.23
N ASP A 77 -9.21 4.01 -10.13
CA ASP A 77 -10.66 3.96 -9.88
C ASP A 77 -11.00 3.01 -8.73
N SER A 78 -10.36 1.84 -8.67
CA SER A 78 -10.56 0.86 -7.59
C SER A 78 -10.07 1.36 -6.23
N LEU A 79 -9.28 2.44 -6.22
CA LEU A 79 -8.79 3.14 -5.04
C LEU A 79 -9.55 4.44 -4.76
N LEU A 80 -10.73 4.59 -5.37
CA LEU A 80 -11.62 5.75 -5.18
C LEU A 80 -10.97 7.10 -5.54
N ILE A 81 -9.86 7.07 -6.30
CA ILE A 81 -9.17 8.28 -6.73
C ILE A 81 -10.10 9.00 -7.73
N PRO A 82 -10.42 10.29 -7.58
CA PRO A 82 -11.31 10.98 -8.51
C PRO A 82 -10.73 11.08 -9.93
N GLN A 83 -11.59 11.11 -10.97
CA GLN A 83 -11.16 11.21 -12.38
C GLN A 83 -10.37 12.49 -12.68
N ASN A 84 -10.65 13.58 -11.96
CA ASN A 84 -9.97 14.87 -12.09
C ASN A 84 -8.80 15.04 -11.10
N HIS A 85 -8.41 13.98 -10.38
CA HIS A 85 -7.34 14.05 -9.39
C HIS A 85 -5.97 14.27 -10.04
N ALA A 86 -5.14 15.11 -9.42
CA ALA A 86 -3.83 15.48 -9.97
C ALA A 86 -2.91 14.26 -10.20
N SER A 87 -3.02 13.22 -9.37
CA SER A 87 -2.22 11.99 -9.54
C SER A 87 -2.46 11.23 -10.84
N ARG A 88 -3.51 11.55 -11.61
CA ARG A 88 -3.80 10.93 -12.92
C ARG A 88 -3.09 11.61 -14.08
N ARG A 89 -2.45 12.76 -13.86
CA ARG A 89 -1.82 13.57 -14.92
C ARG A 89 -0.84 12.75 -15.75
N LYS A 90 -0.82 13.02 -17.05
CA LYS A 90 0.07 12.36 -18.03
C LYS A 90 1.54 12.71 -17.74
N GLU A 91 1.78 13.85 -17.13
CA GLU A 91 3.10 14.35 -16.77
C GLU A 91 3.76 13.54 -15.66
N ASP A 92 2.96 12.90 -14.79
CA ASP A 92 3.40 12.23 -13.56
C ASP A 92 3.43 10.69 -13.69
N ASN A 93 2.82 10.14 -14.75
CA ASN A 93 2.62 8.69 -14.93
C ASN A 93 3.11 8.18 -16.28
N TYR A 94 3.44 6.88 -16.34
CA TYR A 94 3.84 6.19 -17.57
C TYR A 94 2.68 5.38 -18.17
N TYR A 95 1.99 5.96 -19.15
CA TYR A 95 0.88 5.35 -19.88
C TYR A 95 1.37 4.59 -21.11
N LEU A 96 0.92 3.34 -21.23
CA LEU A 96 1.05 2.54 -22.46
C LEU A 96 0.03 2.96 -23.50
N ASN A 97 -1.19 3.29 -23.04
CA ASN A 97 -2.30 3.90 -23.75
C ASN A 97 -3.33 4.45 -22.74
N ARG A 98 -4.51 4.90 -23.18
CA ARG A 98 -5.59 5.41 -22.33
C ARG A 98 -6.09 4.43 -21.28
N ASP A 99 -5.96 3.13 -21.53
CA ASP A 99 -6.54 2.08 -20.68
C ASP A 99 -5.50 1.38 -19.80
N HIS A 100 -4.21 1.42 -20.18
CA HIS A 100 -3.13 0.70 -19.51
C HIS A 100 -1.93 1.58 -19.21
N MET A 101 -1.31 1.33 -18.07
CA MET A 101 -0.13 2.04 -17.60
C MET A 101 0.83 1.11 -16.86
N LEU A 102 2.04 1.59 -16.61
CA LEU A 102 2.90 1.02 -15.59
C LEU A 102 2.45 1.57 -14.23
N ARG A 103 2.18 0.69 -13.26
CA ARG A 103 1.62 1.07 -11.95
C ARG A 103 2.47 2.15 -11.26
N ALA A 104 1.81 3.18 -10.73
CA ALA A 104 2.47 4.25 -9.99
C ALA A 104 2.67 3.91 -8.50
N HIS A 105 1.99 2.87 -8.01
CA HIS A 105 2.10 2.35 -6.66
C HIS A 105 1.62 0.89 -6.57
N THR A 106 2.09 0.14 -5.57
CA THR A 106 1.66 -1.25 -5.31
C THR A 106 0.20 -1.37 -4.89
N SER A 107 -0.40 -0.28 -4.38
CA SER A 107 -1.83 -0.25 -4.02
C SER A 107 -2.75 -0.56 -5.20
N ALA A 108 -2.27 -0.46 -6.44
CA ALA A 108 -3.01 -0.84 -7.65
C ALA A 108 -3.49 -2.31 -7.66
N HIS A 109 -2.95 -3.14 -6.76
CA HIS A 109 -3.32 -4.55 -6.61
C HIS A 109 -4.20 -4.83 -5.38
N GLN A 110 -4.53 -3.83 -4.55
CA GLN A 110 -5.33 -4.05 -3.34
C GLN A 110 -6.69 -4.65 -3.67
N TRP A 111 -7.41 -4.04 -4.63
CA TRP A 111 -8.75 -4.47 -5.00
C TRP A 111 -8.76 -5.92 -5.49
N ASP A 112 -7.94 -6.26 -6.50
CA ASP A 112 -7.88 -7.62 -7.05
C ASP A 112 -7.56 -8.67 -5.98
N LEU A 113 -6.61 -8.38 -5.09
CA LEU A 113 -6.19 -9.32 -4.05
C LEU A 113 -7.26 -9.50 -2.97
N ILE A 114 -7.92 -8.42 -2.54
CA ILE A 114 -9.07 -8.51 -1.62
C ILE A 114 -10.22 -9.30 -2.26
N HIS A 115 -10.55 -9.03 -3.52
CA HIS A 115 -11.64 -9.70 -4.24
C HIS A 115 -11.34 -11.17 -4.54
N SER A 116 -10.06 -11.57 -4.49
CA SER A 116 -9.68 -12.98 -4.52
C SER A 116 -9.92 -13.73 -3.19
N GLY A 117 -10.38 -13.02 -2.15
CA GLY A 117 -10.73 -13.58 -0.84
C GLY A 117 -9.59 -13.54 0.19
N LEU A 118 -8.60 -12.66 0.01
CA LEU A 118 -7.46 -12.56 0.93
C LEU A 118 -7.71 -11.53 2.03
N ASP A 119 -7.61 -11.99 3.28
CA ASP A 119 -7.71 -11.12 4.46
C ASP A 119 -6.37 -10.54 4.92
N ALA A 120 -5.25 -11.10 4.45
CA ALA A 120 -3.90 -10.67 4.80
C ALA A 120 -2.91 -10.97 3.67
N PHE A 121 -2.25 -9.94 3.12
CA PHE A 121 -1.25 -10.11 2.07
C PHE A 121 -0.21 -9.00 2.06
N LEU A 122 0.95 -9.33 1.47
CA LEU A 122 2.01 -8.39 1.14
C LEU A 122 2.18 -8.37 -0.39
N ALA A 123 2.22 -7.20 -1.00
CA ALA A 123 2.49 -7.04 -2.43
C ALA A 123 3.78 -6.25 -2.64
N VAL A 124 4.73 -6.78 -3.39
CA VAL A 124 6.06 -6.17 -3.57
C VAL A 124 6.35 -6.01 -5.03
N GLY A 125 6.78 -4.82 -5.44
CA GLY A 125 7.02 -4.58 -6.86
C GLY A 125 7.73 -3.28 -7.15
N ASP A 126 8.31 -3.26 -8.35
CA ASP A 126 8.72 -2.05 -9.05
C ASP A 126 7.50 -1.19 -9.41
N VAL A 127 7.61 0.12 -9.21
CA VAL A 127 6.59 1.12 -9.51
C VAL A 127 7.22 2.26 -10.30
N TYR A 128 6.41 2.95 -11.09
CA TYR A 128 6.86 3.79 -12.18
C TYR A 128 6.23 5.18 -12.07
N ARG A 129 7.06 6.21 -11.88
CA ARG A 129 6.61 7.60 -11.81
C ARG A 129 7.49 8.49 -12.67
N ARG A 130 6.87 9.50 -13.28
CA ARG A 130 7.59 10.56 -13.97
C ARG A 130 7.82 11.66 -12.95
N ASP A 131 9.09 11.92 -12.67
CA ASP A 131 9.49 12.90 -11.66
C ASP A 131 10.81 13.55 -12.05
N THR A 132 11.26 14.53 -11.27
CA THR A 132 12.61 15.07 -11.35
C THR A 132 13.65 13.97 -11.16
N ILE A 133 14.85 14.19 -11.69
CA ILE A 133 15.96 13.24 -11.52
C ILE A 133 17.00 13.92 -10.64
N ASP A 134 17.11 13.44 -9.41
CA ASP A 134 18.10 13.85 -8.42
C ASP A 134 18.56 12.63 -7.60
N ASN A 135 19.15 12.83 -6.42
CA ASN A 135 19.65 11.75 -5.57
C ASN A 135 18.54 11.03 -4.78
N THR A 136 17.32 11.55 -4.72
CA THR A 136 16.17 10.95 -4.02
C THR A 136 15.07 10.47 -4.98
N HIS A 137 15.09 10.93 -6.24
CA HIS A 137 14.10 10.57 -7.25
C HIS A 137 14.69 9.74 -8.38
N TYR A 138 14.07 8.59 -8.65
CA TYR A 138 14.37 7.74 -9.79
C TYR A 138 13.08 7.25 -10.46
N PRO A 139 12.98 7.19 -11.80
CA PRO A 139 11.72 6.87 -12.48
C PRO A 139 11.14 5.48 -12.18
N VAL A 140 11.96 4.59 -11.63
CA VAL A 140 11.58 3.22 -11.25
C VAL A 140 12.11 2.92 -9.85
N PHE A 141 11.23 2.91 -8.86
CA PHE A 141 11.56 2.52 -7.49
C PHE A 141 10.69 1.35 -7.06
N HIS A 142 10.77 0.91 -5.81
CA HIS A 142 10.07 -0.28 -5.34
C HIS A 142 9.26 0.04 -4.11
N GLN A 143 8.08 -0.57 -4.01
CA GLN A 143 7.20 -0.48 -2.86
C GLN A 143 6.90 -1.87 -2.32
N MET A 144 6.47 -1.89 -1.06
CA MET A 144 5.93 -3.05 -0.39
C MET A 144 4.62 -2.64 0.29
N GLU A 145 3.53 -3.17 -0.22
CA GLU A 145 2.18 -3.02 0.31
C GLU A 145 1.93 -4.07 1.40
N GLY A 146 1.17 -3.70 2.43
CA GLY A 146 0.59 -4.66 3.37
C GLY A 146 -0.88 -4.35 3.60
N VAL A 147 -1.73 -5.37 3.49
CA VAL A 147 -3.17 -5.27 3.77
C VAL A 147 -3.54 -6.29 4.84
N ARG A 148 -4.38 -5.87 5.78
CA ARG A 148 -4.98 -6.71 6.83
C ARG A 148 -6.44 -6.29 7.06
N LEU A 149 -7.39 -7.20 6.81
CA LEU A 149 -8.81 -7.05 7.14
C LEU A 149 -9.17 -7.73 8.47
N PHE A 150 -10.00 -7.16 9.33
CA PHE A 150 -10.39 -7.80 10.59
C PHE A 150 -11.88 -8.16 10.60
N SER A 151 -12.20 -9.37 11.05
CA SER A 151 -13.60 -9.69 11.38
C SER A 151 -14.00 -9.04 12.71
N CYS A 152 -15.30 -8.81 12.91
CA CYS A 152 -15.83 -8.22 14.15
C CYS A 152 -15.39 -9.01 15.38
N HIS A 153 -15.55 -10.33 15.36
CA HIS A 153 -15.12 -11.19 16.45
C HIS A 153 -13.61 -11.07 16.69
N GLU A 154 -12.80 -11.05 15.64
CA GLU A 154 -11.35 -10.98 15.81
C GLU A 154 -10.90 -9.68 16.47
N LEU A 155 -11.43 -8.54 16.00
CA LEU A 155 -11.03 -7.23 16.51
C LEU A 155 -11.35 -7.08 18.00
N PHE A 156 -12.52 -7.59 18.42
CA PHE A 156 -13.02 -7.45 19.79
C PHE A 156 -12.74 -8.66 20.70
N SER A 157 -12.00 -9.69 20.24
CA SER A 157 -11.88 -10.98 20.94
C SER A 157 -11.39 -10.93 22.39
N ASN A 158 -10.62 -9.89 22.74
CA ASN A 158 -9.99 -9.75 24.06
C ASN A 158 -10.64 -8.63 24.90
N ILE A 159 -11.78 -8.10 24.44
CA ILE A 159 -12.53 -7.08 25.17
C ILE A 159 -13.58 -7.78 26.02
N LYS A 160 -13.51 -7.61 27.35
CA LYS A 160 -14.58 -8.05 28.25
C LYS A 160 -15.89 -7.37 27.84
N ASP A 161 -16.96 -8.14 27.75
CA ASP A 161 -18.29 -7.70 27.28
C ASP A 161 -18.29 -7.16 25.83
N GLY A 162 -17.35 -7.62 25.00
CA GLY A 162 -17.22 -7.21 23.60
C GLY A 162 -18.34 -7.70 22.65
N GLU A 163 -19.28 -8.54 23.11
CA GLU A 163 -20.39 -9.06 22.29
C GLU A 163 -21.34 -7.96 21.79
N GLY A 164 -21.40 -6.82 22.48
CA GLY A 164 -22.17 -5.66 22.06
C GLY A 164 -21.45 -4.73 21.07
N LEU A 165 -20.16 -4.95 20.83
CA LEU A 165 -19.37 -4.09 19.94
C LEU A 165 -19.56 -4.50 18.48
N GLN A 166 -19.57 -3.50 17.61
CA GLN A 166 -19.78 -3.68 16.17
C GLN A 166 -18.68 -2.95 15.39
N LEU A 167 -18.39 -3.43 14.19
CA LEU A 167 -17.50 -2.73 13.26
C LEU A 167 -18.18 -1.52 12.63
N PHE A 168 -19.49 -1.61 12.42
CA PHE A 168 -20.22 -0.70 11.56
C PHE A 168 -21.38 -0.02 12.30
N GLU A 169 -21.64 1.23 11.92
CA GLU A 169 -22.77 2.04 12.36
C GLU A 169 -23.30 2.90 11.21
N GLN A 170 -24.44 3.56 11.41
CA GLN A 170 -24.89 4.64 10.53
C GLN A 170 -24.55 5.98 11.18
N GLY A 171 -23.34 6.46 10.93
CA GLY A 171 -22.82 7.71 11.49
C GLY A 171 -22.52 8.77 10.43
N HIS A 172 -21.60 9.66 10.77
CA HIS A 172 -21.06 10.68 9.87
C HIS A 172 -19.54 10.62 9.87
N ARG A 173 -18.93 11.01 8.75
CA ARG A 173 -17.47 11.10 8.62
C ARG A 173 -16.95 12.25 9.48
N THR A 174 -15.89 11.98 10.23
CA THR A 174 -15.17 12.98 11.03
C THR A 174 -13.69 12.94 10.68
N ALA A 175 -12.85 13.79 11.27
CA ALA A 175 -11.39 13.70 11.11
C ALA A 175 -10.81 12.34 11.59
N HIS A 176 -11.55 11.58 12.39
CA HIS A 176 -11.05 10.37 13.05
C HIS A 176 -11.67 9.07 12.55
N LYS A 177 -12.76 9.11 11.77
CA LYS A 177 -13.44 7.90 11.28
C LYS A 177 -14.28 8.13 10.05
N GLN A 178 -14.52 7.06 9.30
CA GLN A 178 -15.49 7.01 8.20
C GLN A 178 -16.92 7.01 8.75
N GLU A 179 -17.88 7.38 7.90
CA GLU A 179 -19.30 7.46 8.24
C GLU A 179 -19.91 6.13 8.67
N CYS A 180 -19.39 5.02 8.14
CA CYS A 180 -19.93 3.68 8.41
C CYS A 180 -19.18 2.91 9.50
N HIS A 181 -18.05 3.41 10.01
CA HIS A 181 -17.28 2.72 11.05
C HIS A 181 -17.63 3.24 12.45
N THR A 182 -17.68 2.33 13.41
CA THR A 182 -17.71 2.70 14.84
C THR A 182 -16.36 3.27 15.28
N MET A 183 -16.36 4.12 16.29
CA MET A 183 -15.11 4.70 16.80
C MET A 183 -14.22 3.61 17.45
N GLU A 184 -14.85 2.64 18.11
CA GLU A 184 -14.19 1.52 18.77
C GLU A 184 -13.39 0.68 17.77
N ALA A 185 -13.99 0.37 16.62
CA ALA A 185 -13.32 -0.38 15.58
C ALA A 185 -12.12 0.39 15.01
N VAL A 186 -12.30 1.66 14.66
CA VAL A 186 -11.23 2.49 14.09
C VAL A 186 -10.06 2.62 15.06
N ARG A 187 -10.32 2.84 16.36
CA ARG A 187 -9.25 2.96 17.36
C ARG A 187 -8.45 1.68 17.53
N LEU A 188 -9.09 0.52 17.48
CA LEU A 188 -8.39 -0.75 17.58
C LEU A 188 -7.57 -1.06 16.31
N VAL A 189 -8.11 -0.79 15.13
CA VAL A 189 -7.38 -0.97 13.86
C VAL A 189 -6.22 0.01 13.73
N GLU A 190 -6.43 1.29 14.07
CA GLU A 190 -5.37 2.31 14.11
C GLU A 190 -4.24 1.90 15.06
N PHE A 191 -4.59 1.42 16.26
CA PHE A 191 -3.60 0.96 17.24
C PHE A 191 -2.80 -0.25 16.73
N ASP A 192 -3.47 -1.26 16.15
CA ASP A 192 -2.79 -2.42 15.57
C ASP A 192 -1.84 -1.99 14.45
N LEU A 193 -2.32 -1.19 13.50
CA LEU A 193 -1.53 -0.67 12.37
C LEU A 193 -0.27 0.07 12.84
N LYS A 194 -0.43 1.06 13.72
CA LYS A 194 0.70 1.84 14.23
C LYS A 194 1.67 0.97 15.04
N GLN A 195 1.16 0.06 15.86
CA GLN A 195 2.00 -0.85 16.65
C GLN A 195 2.83 -1.78 15.75
N VAL A 196 2.22 -2.38 14.73
CA VAL A 196 2.90 -3.27 13.77
C VAL A 196 3.99 -2.53 13.04
N LEU A 197 3.68 -1.36 12.47
CA LEU A 197 4.63 -0.58 11.72
C LEU A 197 5.79 -0.07 12.60
N THR A 198 5.51 0.38 13.83
CA THR A 198 6.58 0.75 14.78
C THR A 198 7.49 -0.44 15.08
N LYS A 199 6.93 -1.63 15.37
CA LYS A 199 7.72 -2.84 15.63
C LYS A 199 8.52 -3.30 14.40
N LEU A 200 7.95 -3.15 13.20
CA LEU A 200 8.63 -3.43 11.94
C LEU A 200 9.85 -2.51 11.77
N MET A 201 9.70 -1.22 12.03
CA MET A 201 10.81 -0.27 11.93
C MET A 201 11.90 -0.55 12.96
N THR A 202 11.52 -0.85 14.20
CA THR A 202 12.47 -1.30 15.23
C THR A 202 13.18 -2.60 14.81
N HIS A 203 12.49 -3.52 14.14
CA HIS A 203 13.10 -4.76 13.64
C HIS A 203 14.14 -4.50 12.53
N ILE A 204 13.87 -3.56 11.63
CA ILE A 204 14.75 -3.25 10.49
C ILE A 204 15.94 -2.37 10.90
N PHE A 205 15.68 -1.31 11.68
CA PHE A 205 16.66 -0.26 11.98
C PHE A 205 17.25 -0.36 13.40
N GLY A 206 16.68 -1.19 14.28
CA GLY A 206 17.07 -1.30 15.68
C GLY A 206 16.34 -0.34 16.61
N ASP A 207 16.65 -0.43 17.89
CA ASP A 207 16.12 0.46 18.94
C ASP A 207 16.69 1.88 18.82
N GLY A 208 15.96 2.87 19.34
CA GLY A 208 16.40 4.27 19.40
C GLY A 208 16.10 5.10 18.15
N LEU A 209 15.45 4.51 17.14
CA LEU A 209 14.93 5.23 15.97
C LEU A 209 13.86 6.25 16.40
N GLN A 210 14.04 7.52 16.04
CA GLN A 210 13.03 8.54 16.27
C GLN A 210 12.01 8.51 15.13
N VAL A 211 10.76 8.19 15.47
CA VAL A 211 9.64 8.14 14.53
C VAL A 211 8.54 9.09 14.96
N ARG A 212 7.82 9.67 14.00
CA ARG A 212 6.57 10.41 14.26
C ARG A 212 5.50 10.04 13.24
N TRP A 213 4.25 10.19 13.65
CA TRP A 213 3.07 10.00 12.81
C TRP A 213 2.53 11.36 12.42
N VAL A 214 2.30 11.57 11.13
CA VAL A 214 1.73 12.79 10.56
C VAL A 214 0.38 12.45 9.97
N ASP A 215 -0.67 13.19 10.35
CA ASP A 215 -2.00 13.04 9.75
C ASP A 215 -1.94 13.51 8.30
N CYS A 216 -2.43 12.68 7.38
CA CYS A 216 -2.43 12.97 5.94
C CYS A 216 -3.77 12.56 5.31
N TYR A 217 -3.83 12.55 3.97
CA TYR A 217 -5.02 12.17 3.23
C TYR A 217 -4.66 11.30 2.03
N PHE A 218 -5.34 10.15 1.93
CA PHE A 218 -5.37 9.32 0.73
C PHE A 218 -6.83 9.01 0.35
N PRO A 219 -7.21 8.96 -0.93
CA PRO A 219 -8.58 8.65 -1.33
C PRO A 219 -9.08 7.26 -0.94
N PHE A 220 -8.18 6.32 -0.61
CA PHE A 220 -8.47 4.91 -0.32
C PHE A 220 -8.29 4.54 1.17
N THR A 221 -7.93 5.49 2.03
CA THR A 221 -7.85 5.27 3.48
C THR A 221 -8.37 6.47 4.27
N HIS A 222 -9.04 6.21 5.39
CA HIS A 222 -9.45 7.23 6.35
C HIS A 222 -9.75 6.62 7.73
N PRO A 223 -9.13 7.10 8.84
CA PRO A 223 -8.06 8.10 8.87
C PRO A 223 -6.75 7.58 8.23
N SER A 224 -5.91 8.52 7.81
CA SER A 224 -4.65 8.26 7.11
C SER A 224 -3.46 8.90 7.84
N PHE A 225 -2.32 8.21 7.80
CA PHE A 225 -1.09 8.63 8.46
C PHE A 225 0.13 8.36 7.59
N GLU A 226 1.05 9.29 7.60
CA GLU A 226 2.43 9.10 7.16
C GLU A 226 3.30 8.82 8.38
N MET A 227 4.29 7.94 8.23
CA MET A 227 5.32 7.75 9.24
C MET A 227 6.62 8.35 8.72
N GLU A 228 7.18 9.24 9.52
CA GLU A 228 8.45 9.88 9.24
C GLU A 228 9.53 9.40 10.22
N ILE A 229 10.74 9.23 9.71
CA ILE A 229 11.93 8.88 10.47
C ILE A 229 12.85 10.10 10.54
N ASN A 230 13.37 10.43 11.72
CA ASN A 230 14.45 11.41 11.82
C ASN A 230 15.76 10.78 11.33
N PHE A 231 16.30 11.31 10.23
CA PHE A 231 17.55 10.88 9.65
C PHE A 231 18.42 12.10 9.41
N GLN A 232 19.61 12.13 10.02
CA GLN A 232 20.56 13.25 9.90
C GLN A 232 19.97 14.63 10.29
N GLY A 233 19.03 14.65 11.24
CA GLY A 233 18.40 15.88 11.73
C GLY A 233 17.16 16.30 10.93
N GLU A 234 16.84 15.64 9.83
CA GLU A 234 15.66 15.90 9.00
C GLU A 234 14.62 14.78 9.15
N TRP A 235 13.34 15.14 9.11
CA TRP A 235 12.25 14.17 9.13
C TRP A 235 11.92 13.76 7.71
N MET A 236 12.06 12.46 7.41
CA MET A 236 11.80 11.90 6.08
C MET A 236 10.64 10.93 6.14
N GLU A 237 9.62 11.14 5.30
CA GLU A 237 8.54 10.18 5.09
C GLU A 237 9.08 8.87 4.52
N VAL A 238 8.65 7.73 5.08
CA VAL A 238 9.04 6.40 4.58
C VAL A 238 7.86 5.50 4.24
N LEU A 239 6.64 5.86 4.65
CA LEU A 239 5.41 5.17 4.28
C LEU A 239 4.17 6.05 4.53
N GLY A 240 3.13 5.77 3.75
CA GLY A 240 1.75 6.16 4.02
C GLY A 240 0.92 4.94 4.40
N CYS A 241 -0.06 5.10 5.29
CA CYS A 241 -0.94 4.04 5.76
C CYS A 241 -2.27 4.60 6.26
N GLY A 242 -3.22 3.73 6.58
CA GLY A 242 -4.49 4.16 7.18
C GLY A 242 -5.51 3.03 7.26
N VAL A 243 -6.69 3.35 7.79
CA VAL A 243 -7.84 2.44 7.78
C VAL A 243 -8.45 2.46 6.38
N MET A 244 -8.52 1.31 5.70
CA MET A 244 -9.04 1.23 4.32
C MET A 244 -10.46 1.79 4.21
N GLU A 245 -10.73 2.52 3.13
CA GLU A 245 -12.09 2.97 2.80
C GLU A 245 -13.03 1.78 2.66
N GLN A 246 -14.13 1.78 3.42
CA GLN A 246 -15.05 0.65 3.44
C GLN A 246 -15.72 0.45 2.08
N GLN A 247 -15.89 1.52 1.30
CA GLN A 247 -16.39 1.42 -0.08
C GLN A 247 -15.47 0.57 -0.96
N LEU A 248 -14.14 0.69 -0.82
CA LEU A 248 -13.19 -0.14 -1.56
C LEU A 248 -13.30 -1.59 -1.10
N VAL A 249 -13.35 -1.83 0.21
CA VAL A 249 -13.41 -3.19 0.78
C VAL A 249 -14.71 -3.91 0.41
N ASN A 250 -15.82 -3.19 0.26
CA ASN A 250 -17.14 -3.74 -0.05
C ASN A 250 -17.45 -3.88 -1.56
N SER A 251 -16.59 -3.34 -2.43
CA SER A 251 -16.90 -3.19 -3.87
C SER A 251 -16.97 -4.50 -4.67
#